data_AF-A0A519BGA9-F1
#
_entry.id   AF-A0A519BGA9-F1
#
_cell.length_a   1.000
_cell.length_b   1.000
_cell.length_c   1.000
_cell.angle_alpha   90.00
_cell.angle_beta   90.00
_cell.angle_gamma   90.00
#
_symmetry.space_group_name_H-M   'P 1'
#
loop_
_entity.id
_entity.type
_entity.pdbx_description
1 polymer ?
#
loop_
_entity_poly.entity_id
_entity_poly.type
_entity_poly.pdbx_seq_one_letter_code
_entity_poly.pdbx_strand_id
1 'polypeptide(L)' 'MDKQFIKQITRMSSLGLNVIISSVIGFAIGYYLDKYTGYVYLFVIIFTLIGFIAGIYEIYKQIKKELNTKI' A
#
# COMPACT_ATOMS: atom_id res chain seq x y z
N MET A 1 -30.53 3.94 0.85
CA MET A 1 -29.11 3.51 0.79
C MET A 1 -28.74 2.99 2.17
N ASP A 2 -28.70 1.68 2.34
CA ASP A 2 -28.49 1.05 3.64
C ASP A 2 -27.15 1.47 4.24
N LYS A 3 -27.15 1.93 5.50
CA LYS A 3 -25.93 2.35 6.23
C LYS A 3 -24.85 1.26 6.23
N GLN A 4 -25.26 -0.01 6.14
CA GLN A 4 -24.42 -1.20 6.00
C GLN A 4 -23.61 -1.20 4.69
N PHE A 5 -24.18 -0.72 3.60
CA PHE A 5 -23.54 -0.67 2.28
C PHE A 5 -22.51 0.45 2.23
N ILE A 6 -22.85 1.64 2.74
CA ILE A 6 -21.91 2.77 2.87
C ILE A 6 -20.72 2.35 3.73
N LYS A 7 -20.95 1.68 4.86
CA LYS A 7 -19.88 1.25 5.77
C LYS A 7 -18.94 0.21 5.14
N GLN A 8 -19.46 -0.69 4.29
CA GLN A 8 -18.64 -1.67 3.56
C GLN A 8 -17.81 -1.00 2.46
N ILE A 9 -18.41 -0.08 1.70
CA ILE A 9 -17.68 0.67 0.67
C ILE A 9 -16.61 1.54 1.31
N THR A 10 -16.92 2.28 2.37
CA THR A 10 -15.92 3.08 3.10
C THR A 10 -14.78 2.21 3.62
N ARG A 11 -15.07 1.00 4.14
CA ARG A 11 -14.02 0.07 4.58
C ARG A 11 -13.12 -0.32 3.41
N MET A 12 -13.69 -0.80 2.31
CA MET A 12 -12.96 -1.21 1.11
C MET A 12 -12.15 -0.06 0.47
N SER A 13 -12.74 1.13 0.38
CA SER A 13 -12.07 2.34 -0.11
C SER A 13 -10.89 2.74 0.77
N SER A 14 -11.04 2.66 2.10
CA SER A 14 -9.92 2.91 3.02
C SER A 14 -8.79 1.89 2.84
N LEU A 15 -9.08 0.63 2.49
CA LEU A 15 -8.05 -0.37 2.20
C LEU A 15 -7.26 -0.01 0.94
N GLY A 16 -7.96 0.32 -0.15
CA GLY A 16 -7.32 0.73 -1.40
C GLY A 16 -6.50 2.02 -1.22
N LEU A 17 -7.01 2.98 -0.46
CA LEU A 17 -6.27 4.20 -0.11
C LEU A 17 -5.00 3.90 0.70
N ASN A 18 -5.05 2.96 1.65
CA ASN A 18 -3.89 2.64 2.47
C ASN A 18 -2.71 2.11 1.63
N VAL A 19 -3.01 1.35 0.58
CA VAL A 19 -2.04 0.79 -0.37
C VAL A 19 -1.39 1.87 -1.22
N ILE A 20 -2.20 2.82 -1.69
CA ILE A 20 -1.73 3.95 -2.48
C ILE A 20 -0.84 4.84 -1.60
N ILE A 21 -1.29 5.14 -0.38
CA ILE A 21 -0.54 5.94 0.59
C ILE A 21 0.79 5.27 0.94
N SER A 22 0.81 3.96 1.23
CA SER A 22 2.05 3.25 1.55
C SER A 22 3.02 3.18 0.37
N SER A 23 2.51 2.97 -0.85
CA SER A 23 3.32 2.99 -2.08
C SER A 23 3.92 4.38 -2.36
N VAL A 24 3.12 5.44 -2.21
CA VAL A 24 3.56 6.84 -2.41
C VAL A 24 4.62 7.23 -1.38
N ILE A 25 4.45 6.84 -0.11
CA ILE A 25 5.44 7.10 0.94
C ILE A 25 6.74 6.35 0.65
N GLY A 26 6.68 5.07 0.26
CA GLY A 26 7.87 4.29 -0.10
C GLY A 26 8.63 4.88 -1.29
N PHE A 27 7.89 5.35 -2.31
CA PHE A 27 8.46 6.05 -3.46
C PHE A 27 9.09 7.40 -3.08
N ALA A 28 8.39 8.20 -2.28
CA ALA A 28 8.87 9.51 -1.84
C ALA A 28 10.15 9.39 -0.99
N ILE A 29 10.21 8.43 -0.07
CA ILE A 29 11.40 8.15 0.73
C ILE A 29 12.54 7.66 -0.16
N GLY A 30 12.28 6.72 -1.08
CA GLY A 30 13.28 6.22 -2.02
C GLY A 30 13.89 7.32 -2.89
N TYR A 31 13.05 8.21 -3.42
CA TYR A 31 13.48 9.36 -4.24
C TYR A 31 14.35 10.35 -3.44
N TYR A 32 13.98 10.62 -2.19
CA TYR A 32 14.75 11.54 -1.34
C TYR A 32 16.11 10.96 -0.94
N LEU A 33 16.18 9.65 -0.72
CA LEU A 33 17.41 8.95 -0.37
C LEU A 33 18.38 8.88 -1.56
N ASP A 34 17.88 8.67 -2.77
CA ASP A 34 18.69 8.67 -4.01
C ASP A 34 19.31 10.04 -4.27
N LYS A 35 18.52 11.10 -4.07
CA LYS A 35 18.98 12.49 -4.19
C LYS A 35 20.10 12.82 -3.21
N TYR A 36 20.14 12.19 -2.05
CA TYR A 36 21.15 12.43 -1.03
C TYR A 36 22.42 11.58 -1.22
N THR A 37 22.30 10.39 -1.83
CA THR A 37 23.40 9.40 -1.86
C THR A 37 24.16 9.40 -3.20
N GLY A 38 23.62 10.00 -4.26
CA GLY A 38 24.34 10.16 -5.55
C GLY A 38 24.61 8.86 -6.30
N TYR A 39 24.10 7.72 -5.81
CA TYR A 39 24.13 6.44 -6.51
C TYR A 39 23.06 6.43 -7.62
N VAL A 40 23.40 5.83 -8.75
CA VAL A 40 22.60 5.78 -9.98
C VAL A 40 21.30 4.98 -9.76
N TYR A 41 20.20 5.59 -9.29
CA TYR A 41 18.80 5.06 -9.32
C TYR A 41 18.51 3.67 -8.70
N LEU A 42 19.51 2.94 -8.21
CA LEU A 42 19.38 1.56 -7.74
C LEU A 42 18.56 1.49 -6.44
N PHE A 43 18.75 2.46 -5.54
CA PHE A 43 18.00 2.50 -4.28
C PHE A 43 16.54 2.86 -4.50
N VAL A 44 16.23 3.76 -5.44
CA VAL A 44 14.84 4.09 -5.82
C VAL A 44 14.12 2.85 -6.35
N ILE A 45 14.74 2.10 -7.26
CA ILE A 45 14.13 0.92 -7.86
C ILE A 45 13.82 -0.13 -6.79
N ILE A 46 14.78 -0.42 -5.90
CA ILE A 46 14.59 -1.41 -4.83
C ILE A 46 13.52 -0.94 -3.84
N PHE A 47 13.57 0.30 -3.37
CA PHE A 47 12.56 0.81 -2.43
C PHE A 47 11.17 0.96 -3.06
N THR A 48 11.09 1.28 -4.35
CA THR A 48 9.83 1.33 -5.10
C THR A 48 9.23 -0.06 -5.27
N LEU A 49 10.05 -1.06 -5.62
CA LEU A 49 9.61 -2.45 -5.70
C LEU A 49 9.14 -2.98 -4.34
N ILE A 50 9.89 -2.67 -3.27
CA ILE A 50 9.49 -3.05 -1.91
C ILE A 50 8.19 -2.35 -1.50
N GLY A 51 8.05 -1.04 -1.78
CA GLY A 51 6.82 -0.30 -1.52
C GLY A 51 5.61 -0.84 -2.28
N PHE A 52 5.80 -1.19 -3.55
CA PHE A 52 4.79 -1.80 -4.40
C PHE A 52 4.38 -3.20 -3.90
N ILE A 53 5.35 -4.06 -3.57
CA ILE A 53 5.10 -5.40 -3.00
C ILE A 53 4.42 -5.29 -1.64
N ALA A 54 4.85 -4.35 -0.78
CA ALA A 54 4.25 -4.11 0.52
C ALA A 54 2.79 -3.66 0.40
N GLY A 55 2.49 -2.79 -0.56
CA GLY A 55 1.13 -2.38 -0.89
C GLY A 55 0.24 -3.56 -1.30
N ILE A 56 0.72 -4.41 -2.23
CA ILE A 56 -0.02 -5.61 -2.64
C ILE A 56 -0.19 -6.60 -1.47
N TYR A 57 0.84 -6.78 -0.65
CA TYR A 57 0.82 -7.68 0.50
C TYR A 57 -0.22 -7.25 1.54
N GLU A 58 -0.41 -5.95 1.73
CA GLU A 58 -1.39 -5.42 2.67
C GLU A 58 -2.84 -5.70 2.22
N ILE A 59 -3.13 -5.58 0.92
CA ILE A 59 -4.41 -6.02 0.33
C ILE A 59 -4.63 -7.51 0.59
N TYR A 60 -3.63 -8.35 0.24
CA TYR A 60 -3.72 -9.79 0.42
C TYR A 60 -3.96 -10.19 1.88
N LYS A 61 -3.28 -9.52 2.82
CA LYS A 61 -3.44 -9.74 4.26
C LYS A 61 -4.85 -9.38 4.74
N GLN A 62 -5.42 -8.27 4.27
CA GLN A 62 -6.78 -7.88 4.63
C GLN A 62 -7.85 -8.80 4.03
N ILE A 63 -7.71 -9.16 2.74
CA ILE A 63 -8.60 -10.13 2.09
C ILE A 63 -8.56 -11.46 2.84
N LYS A 64 -7.36 -11.98 3.15
CA LYS A 64 -7.18 -13.21 3.92
C LYS A 64 -7.81 -13.12 5.32
N LYS A 65 -7.71 -11.96 5.98
CA LYS A 65 -8.30 -11.73 7.30
C LYS A 65 -9.82 -11.69 7.24
N GLU A 66 -10.41 -11.05 6.22
CA GLU A 66 -11.86 -11.04 6.00
C GLU A 66 -12.40 -12.43 5.64
N LEU A 67 -11.67 -13.20 4.82
CA LEU A 67 -11.98 -14.60 4.51
C LEU A 67 -11.96 -15.48 5.76
N ASN A 68 -10.91 -15.37 6.58
CA ASN A 68 -10.79 -16.17 7.80
C ASN A 68 -11.81 -15.79 8.88
N THR A 69 -12.26 -14.53 8.92
CA THR A 69 -13.32 -14.09 9.86
C THR A 69 -14.71 -14.60 9.46
N LYS A 70 -14.88 -15.10 8.23
CA LYS A 70 -16.15 -15.66 7.71
C LYS A 70 -16.20 -17.19 7.71
N ILE A 71 -15.14 -17.88 8.14
CA ILE A 71 -15.07 -19.34 8.30
C ILE A 71 -15.20 -19.66 9.79
#